data_AF-A0A399EBX4-F1
#
_entry.id   AF-A0A399EBX4-F1
#
_cell.length_a   1.000
_cell.length_b   1.000
_cell.length_c   1.000
_cell.angle_alpha   90.00
_cell.angle_beta   90.00
_cell.angle_gamma   90.00
#
_symmetry.space_group_name_H-M   'P 1'
#
loop_
_entity.id
_entity.type
_entity.pdbx_description
1 polymer ?
#
loop_
_entity_poly.entity_id
_entity_poly.type
_entity_poly.pdbx_seq_one_letter_code
_entity_poly.pdbx_strand_id
1 'polypeptide(L)'
;MKVLSALAFAIVLGVAAVAWVLYALQPGLLIGTPWGLVHLSLLWVGAFGLGLAVMGLYVLTGWMQAQAALRQRNLELRQLRAELEALRKQHPEETPVIPDRPA
;
A
#
# COMPACT_ATOMS: atom_id res chain seq x y z
N MET A 1 -2.80 4.97 9.83
CA MET A 1 -3.57 3.79 9.38
C MET A 1 -5.07 3.97 9.58
N LYS A 2 -5.60 4.01 10.82
CA LYS A 2 -7.06 4.12 11.09
C LYS A 2 -7.75 5.37 10.53
N VAL A 3 -7.11 6.54 10.62
CA VAL A 3 -7.68 7.78 10.08
C VAL A 3 -7.74 7.75 8.55
N LEU A 4 -6.70 7.23 7.90
CA LEU A 4 -6.66 7.08 6.45
C LEU A 4 -7.72 6.08 5.95
N SER A 5 -7.90 4.94 6.65
CA SER A 5 -8.92 3.97 6.29
C SER A 5 -10.34 4.52 6.51
N ALA A 6 -10.55 5.27 7.60
CA ALA A 6 -11.83 5.92 7.87
C ALA A 6 -12.15 6.99 6.82
N LEU A 7 -11.16 7.79 6.41
CA LEU A 7 -11.32 8.77 5.35
C LEU A 7 -11.64 8.13 4.00
N ALA A 8 -10.90 7.08 3.62
CA ALA A 8 -11.17 6.32 2.40
C ALA A 8 -12.59 5.73 2.40
N PHE A 9 -13.01 5.16 3.53
CA PHE A 9 -14.36 4.65 3.70
C PHE A 9 -15.42 5.76 3.57
N ALA A 10 -15.21 6.91 4.20
CA ALA A 10 -16.12 8.06 4.08
C ALA A 10 -16.23 8.57 2.64
N ILE A 11 -15.12 8.59 1.90
CA ILE A 11 -15.10 8.97 0.47
C ILE A 11 -15.94 7.97 -0.36
N VAL A 12 -15.72 6.67 -0.19
CA VAL A 12 -16.49 5.63 -0.91
C VAL A 12 -17.97 5.74 -0.58
N LEU A 13 -18.32 5.94 0.69
CA LEU A 13 -19.69 6.13 1.13
C LEU A 13 -20.32 7.39 0.52
N GLY A 14 -19.57 8.49 0.46
CA GLY A 14 -20.00 9.73 -0.19
C GLY A 14 -20.26 9.55 -1.68
N VAL A 15 -19.37 8.86 -2.40
CA VAL A 15 -19.55 8.54 -3.82
C VAL A 15 -20.80 7.67 -4.04
N ALA A 16 -21.00 6.64 -3.21
CA ALA A 16 -22.17 5.78 -3.29
C ALA A 16 -23.47 6.56 -3.01
N ALA A 17 -23.48 7.42 -2.00
CA ALA A 17 -24.64 8.25 -1.66
C ALA A 17 -24.98 9.22 -2.80
N VAL A 18 -23.98 9.91 -3.38
CA VAL A 18 -24.19 10.81 -4.52
C VAL A 18 -24.73 10.04 -5.73
N ALA A 19 -24.14 8.88 -6.05
CA ALA A 19 -24.61 8.06 -7.16
C ALA A 19 -26.08 7.61 -6.97
N TRP A 20 -26.43 7.21 -5.74
CA TRP A 20 -27.80 6.83 -5.38
C TRP A 20 -28.78 8.00 -5.51
N VAL A 21 -28.43 9.17 -4.97
CA VAL A 21 -29.26 10.38 -5.04
C VAL A 21 -29.50 10.79 -6.50
N LEU A 22 -28.46 10.77 -7.33
CA LEU A 22 -28.58 11.08 -8.76
C LEU A 22 -29.48 10.09 -9.48
N TYR A 23 -29.34 8.80 -9.17
CA TYR A 23 -30.17 7.76 -9.79
C TYR A 23 -31.65 7.85 -9.36
N ALA A 24 -31.90 8.11 -8.07
CA ALA A 24 -33.25 8.14 -7.52
C ALA A 24 -34.01 9.43 -7.82
N LEU A 25 -33.35 10.58 -7.73
CA LEU A 25 -34.00 11.89 -7.89
C LEU A 25 -33.96 12.43 -9.32
N GLN A 26 -33.03 11.94 -10.14
CA GLN A 26 -32.86 12.38 -11.53
C GLN A 26 -32.75 11.18 -12.49
N PRO A 27 -33.80 10.33 -12.58
CA PRO A 27 -33.77 9.15 -13.46
C PRO A 27 -33.65 9.49 -14.96
N GLY A 28 -34.00 10.74 -15.35
CA GLY A 28 -33.90 11.23 -16.72
C GLY A 28 -32.52 11.78 -17.10
N LEU A 29 -31.52 11.72 -16.20
CA LEU A 29 -30.18 12.26 -16.42
C LEU A 29 -29.32 11.32 -17.29
N LEU A 30 -29.79 11.12 -18.51
CA LEU A 30 -29.15 10.28 -19.51
C LEU A 30 -28.18 11.11 -20.33
N ILE A 31 -26.99 10.56 -20.56
CA ILE A 31 -25.95 11.15 -21.39
C ILE A 31 -25.80 10.31 -22.65
N GLY A 32 -25.76 10.98 -23.80
CA GLY A 32 -25.43 10.35 -25.07
C GLY A 32 -23.96 9.94 -25.07
N THR A 33 -23.70 8.64 -25.12
CA THR A 33 -22.37 8.06 -25.29
C THR A 33 -22.27 7.35 -26.65
N PRO A 34 -21.06 7.04 -27.15
CA PRO A 34 -20.90 6.27 -28.39
C PRO A 34 -21.61 4.92 -28.42
N TRP A 35 -21.97 4.38 -27.26
CA TRP A 35 -22.66 3.09 -27.09
C TRP A 35 -24.16 3.25 -26.77
N GLY A 36 -24.68 4.47 -26.80
CA GLY A 36 -26.09 4.78 -26.52
C GLY A 36 -26.28 5.70 -25.32
N LEU A 37 -27.54 5.85 -24.90
CA LEU A 37 -27.93 6.64 -23.73
C LEU A 37 -27.57 5.87 -22.46
N VAL A 38 -26.69 6.43 -21.64
CA VAL A 38 -26.29 5.86 -20.35
C VAL A 38 -26.59 6.84 -19.23
N HIS A 39 -27.07 6.34 -18.10
CA HIS A 39 -27.33 7.19 -16.95
C HIS A 39 -26.04 7.74 -16.35
N LEU A 40 -26.03 9.03 -15.99
CA LEU A 40 -24.84 9.67 -15.40
C LEU A 40 -24.34 8.94 -14.14
N SER A 41 -25.22 8.36 -13.31
CA SER A 41 -24.82 7.63 -12.10
C SER A 41 -23.95 6.41 -12.41
N LEU A 42 -24.24 5.69 -13.50
CA LEU A 42 -23.44 4.56 -13.97
C LEU A 42 -22.06 5.03 -14.44
N LEU A 43 -22.01 6.12 -15.20
CA LEU A 43 -20.75 6.71 -15.65
C LEU A 43 -19.89 7.19 -14.47
N TRP A 44 -20.53 7.80 -13.47
CA TRP A 44 -19.86 8.27 -12.25
C TRP A 44 -19.24 7.14 -11.44
N VAL A 45 -20.02 6.09 -11.17
CA VAL A 45 -19.56 4.91 -10.43
C VAL A 45 -18.47 4.18 -11.21
N GLY A 46 -18.65 4.04 -12.53
CA GLY A 46 -17.66 3.42 -13.41
C GLY A 46 -16.33 4.17 -13.42
N ALA A 47 -16.36 5.51 -13.55
CA ALA A 47 -15.16 6.34 -13.50
C ALA A 47 -14.43 6.25 -12.16
N PHE A 48 -15.17 6.28 -11.05
CA PHE A 48 -14.59 6.11 -9.72
C PHE A 48 -13.96 4.72 -9.54
N GLY A 49 -14.65 3.66 -9.99
CA GLY A 49 -14.14 2.28 -9.95
C GLY A 49 -12.86 2.11 -10.76
N LEU A 50 -12.77 2.71 -11.95
CA LEU A 50 -11.55 2.72 -12.77
C LEU A 50 -10.38 3.40 -12.04
N GLY A 51 -10.63 4.56 -11.40
CA GLY A 51 -9.62 5.24 -10.59
C GLY A 51 -9.08 4.35 -9.46
N LEU A 52 -9.97 3.66 -8.74
CA LEU A 52 -9.57 2.71 -7.70
C LEU A 52 -8.77 1.53 -8.25
N ALA A 53 -9.14 1.00 -9.41
CA ALA A 53 -8.42 -0.09 -10.05
C ALA A 53 -6.99 0.32 -10.43
N VAL A 54 -6.83 1.50 -11.03
CA VAL A 54 -5.50 2.06 -11.36
C VAL A 54 -4.67 2.28 -10.09
N MET A 55 -5.26 2.87 -9.05
CA MET A 55 -4.58 3.07 -7.76
C MET A 55 -4.15 1.74 -7.14
N GLY A 56 -5.02 0.72 -7.19
CA GLY A 56 -4.71 -0.64 -6.74
C GLY A 56 -3.53 -1.24 -7.49
N LEU A 57 -3.43 -1.02 -8.80
CA LEU A 57 -2.32 -1.51 -9.63
C LEU A 57 -1.00 -0.85 -9.25
N TYR A 58 -1.00 0.47 -8.99
CA TYR A 58 0.19 1.18 -8.50
C TYR A 58 0.64 0.69 -7.12
N VAL A 59 -0.30 0.47 -6.20
CA VAL A 59 0.02 -0.08 -4.87
C VAL A 59 0.59 -1.50 -5.00
N LEU A 60 0.00 -2.33 -5.86
CA LEU A 60 0.44 -3.71 -6.07
C LEU A 60 1.85 -3.78 -6.68
N THR A 61 2.12 -2.96 -7.69
CA THR A 61 3.45 -2.89 -8.31
C THR A 61 4.51 -2.36 -7.34
N GLY A 62 4.18 -1.31 -6.57
CA GLY A 62 5.05 -0.81 -5.51
C GLY A 62 5.31 -1.84 -4.42
N TRP A 63 4.28 -2.60 -4.03
CA TRP A 63 4.40 -3.70 -3.07
C TRP A 63 5.34 -4.80 -3.57
N MET A 64 5.21 -5.23 -4.83
CA MET A 64 6.11 -6.22 -5.44
C MET A 64 7.57 -5.75 -5.41
N GLN A 65 7.83 -4.48 -5.76
CA GLN A 65 9.17 -3.91 -5.71
C GLN A 65 9.72 -3.85 -4.28
N ALA A 66 8.91 -3.40 -3.32
CA ALA A 66 9.29 -3.37 -1.91
C ALA A 66 9.62 -4.78 -1.38
N GLN A 67 8.84 -5.79 -1.77
CA GLN A 67 9.07 -7.17 -1.38
C GLN A 67 10.38 -7.73 -1.99
N ALA A 68 10.70 -7.38 -3.24
CA ALA A 68 11.96 -7.74 -3.87
C ALA A 68 13.16 -7.10 -3.17
N ALA A 69 13.06 -5.80 -2.86
CA ALA A 69 14.09 -5.06 -2.14
C ALA A 69 14.31 -5.63 -0.73
N LEU A 70 13.23 -5.92 0.00
CA LEU A 70 13.31 -6.54 1.33
C LEU A 70 13.99 -7.90 1.28
N ARG A 71 13.71 -8.72 0.25
CA ARG A 71 14.38 -10.03 0.08
C ARG A 71 15.88 -9.87 -0.14
N GLN A 72 16.30 -8.95 -1.01
CA GLN A 72 17.72 -8.66 -1.24
C GLN A 72 18.41 -8.20 0.04
N ARG A 73 17.82 -7.23 0.76
CA ARG A 73 18.37 -6.74 2.04
C ARG A 73 18.46 -7.84 3.10
N ASN A 74 17.50 -8.76 3.13
CA ASN A 74 17.53 -9.87 4.07
C ASN A 74 18.65 -10.88 3.73
N LEU A 75 18.99 -11.06 2.44
CA LEU A 75 20.14 -11.87 2.04
C LEU A 75 21.46 -11.21 2.42
N GLU A 76 21.60 -9.90 2.20
CA GLU A 76 22.78 -9.12 2.61
C GLU A 76 22.97 -9.18 4.13
N LEU A 77 21.90 -9.01 4.91
CA LEU A 77 21.94 -9.12 6.36
C LEU A 77 22.37 -10.52 6.84
N ARG A 78 21.94 -11.57 6.13
CA ARG A 78 22.39 -12.95 6.44
C ARG A 78 23.87 -13.14 6.15
N GLN A 79 24.38 -12.60 5.06
CA GLN A 79 25.80 -12.67 4.71
C GLN A 79 26.65 -11.91 5.75
N LEU A 80 26.29 -10.67 6.07
CA LEU A 80 26.98 -9.87 7.09
C LEU A 80 26.94 -10.55 8.46
N ARG A 81 25.83 -11.19 8.82
CA ARG A 81 25.72 -11.93 10.08
C ARG A 81 26.61 -13.17 10.09
N ALA A 82 26.71 -13.89 8.98
CA ALA A 82 27.60 -15.03 8.84
C ALA A 82 29.09 -14.62 8.90
N GLU A 83 29.44 -13.48 8.29
CA GLU A 83 30.80 -12.90 8.38
C GLU A 83 31.14 -12.45 9.80
N LEU A 84 30.21 -11.80 10.50
CA LEU A 84 30.35 -11.45 11.92
C LEU A 84 30.53 -12.69 12.80
N GLU A 85 29.76 -13.75 12.56
CA GLU A 85 29.91 -15.01 13.29
C GLU A 85 31.24 -15.72 12.97
N ALA A 86 31.72 -15.64 11.73
CA ALA A 86 33.03 -16.15 11.34
C ALA A 86 34.17 -15.35 12.00
N LEU A 87 34.10 -14.02 11.99
CA LEU A 87 35.03 -13.12 12.68
C LEU A 87 35.01 -13.34 14.19
N ARG A 88 33.83 -13.55 14.80
CA ARG A 88 33.69 -13.87 16.22
C ARG A 88 34.26 -15.25 16.58
N LYS A 89 34.21 -16.21 15.65
CA LYS A 89 34.88 -17.52 15.82
C LYS A 89 36.39 -17.44 15.62
N GLN A 90 36.87 -16.54 14.76
CA GLN A 90 38.30 -16.31 14.52
C GLN A 90 38.96 -15.46 15.63
N HIS A 91 38.19 -14.57 16.26
CA HIS A 91 38.59 -13.83 17.46
C HIS A 91 37.66 -14.20 18.64
N PRO A 92 37.86 -15.37 19.26
CA PRO A 92 37.15 -15.75 20.47
C PRO A 92 37.62 -14.85 21.61
N GLU A 93 36.89 -13.78 21.88
CA GLU A 93 36.92 -13.02 23.14
C GLU A 93 38.32 -12.86 23.76
N GLU A 94 39.17 -12.03 23.16
CA GLU A 94 39.87 -11.05 24.00
C GLU A 94 38.83 -9.98 24.33
N THR A 95 37.92 -10.24 25.28
CA THR A 95 37.33 -9.13 26.03
C THR A 95 38.50 -8.49 26.77
N PRO A 96 38.97 -7.28 26.39
CA PRO A 96 39.92 -6.60 27.24
C PRO A 96 39.13 -6.23 28.48
N VAL A 97 39.35 -6.98 29.56
CA VAL A 97 38.94 -6.58 30.91
C VAL A 97 39.67 -5.26 31.15
N ILE A 98 38.98 -4.14 30.99
CA ILE A 98 39.50 -2.83 31.41
C ILE A 98 39.52 -2.89 32.94
N PRO A 99 40.70 -2.88 33.60
CA PRO A 99 40.80 -3.15 35.03
C PRO A 99 40.22 -2.07 35.97
N ASP A 100 39.53 -1.05 35.47
CA ASP A 100 39.27 0.20 36.21
C ASP A 100 37.79 0.52 36.50
N ARG A 101 36.90 -0.48 36.62
CA ARG A 101 35.57 -0.25 37.23
C ARG A 101 35.38 -1.07 38.50
N PRO A 102 35.24 -0.42 39.68
CA PRO A 102 34.75 -1.10 40.87
C PRO A 102 33.27 -1.48 40.69
N ALA A 103 32.94 -2.66 41.24
CA ALA A 103 31.61 -3.29 41.22
C ALA A 103 30.52 -2.46 41.91
#